data_AF-A0A2N6TYG7-F1
#
_entry.id   AF-A0A2N6TYG7-F1
#
_cell.length_a   1.000
_cell.length_b   1.000
_cell.length_c   1.000
_cell.angle_alpha   90.00
_cell.angle_beta   90.00
_cell.angle_gamma   90.00
#
_symmetry.space_group_name_H-M   'P 1'
#
loop_
_entity.id
_entity.type
_entity.pdbx_description
1 polymer ?
#
loop_
_entity_poly.entity_id
_entity_poly.type
_entity_poly.pdbx_seq_one_letter_code
_entity_poly.pdbx_strand_id
1 'polypeptide(L)'
;MAAVRSGSEADCDEAQLMVRVQERRRLAGTLYAEELRDLALLWTVDDDHPGEADELAVNCLIAAAGLRSKVGRAEGKLRDAVQATRDLPLCLDLVAGGVLPVEWFEWLIRSTRRLEPEQRRQVDDVVAEWDLAGIDVNRFYRELRMLIAWFGAGLQQEHPTQQRNVEVFPSPDMDGTACLQVTGPVPEITALGHRLDAAARAVQMAQRQALAAARGERTGCGDGTAGSIDLSTLPFDLGPLAGDSTAQADHDDARSFADAAHSLDPAAVPFDVFGTVAETGRPMSLAALRYAILTRTAFGTEGIEVPESGFRINVTVPVMTLLGQSDAPGEVDGAHPIPPAMARDLVVNAPVFHRVLTDPVDGSFLPRAAKTYQVSRSMQELLRQIDPICAVPGCSTIVTTSGESDHIEEFDH
;
A
#
# COMPACT_ATOMS: atom_id res chain seq x y z
N MET A 1 23.60 -11.75 -8.97
CA MET A 1 24.76 -11.49 -9.84
C MET A 1 25.47 -12.80 -10.25
N ALA A 2 24.84 -13.64 -11.08
CA ALA A 2 25.41 -14.94 -11.47
C ALA A 2 25.04 -15.33 -12.91
N ALA A 3 25.49 -14.55 -13.89
CA ALA A 3 25.46 -14.93 -15.31
C ALA A 3 26.45 -14.08 -16.14
N VAL A 4 27.74 -14.06 -15.76
CA VAL A 4 28.82 -13.57 -16.65
C VAL A 4 30.06 -14.44 -16.42
N ARG A 5 29.95 -15.74 -16.73
CA ARG A 5 31.08 -16.69 -16.72
C ARG A 5 31.15 -17.61 -17.94
N SER A 6 30.60 -17.17 -19.07
CA SER A 6 30.98 -17.69 -20.39
C SER A 6 31.79 -16.62 -21.11
N GLY A 7 33.11 -16.81 -21.16
CA GLY A 7 34.02 -15.90 -21.85
C GLY A 7 33.76 -15.91 -23.35
N SER A 8 32.99 -14.94 -23.84
CA SER A 8 32.98 -14.44 -25.22
C SER A 8 31.88 -13.38 -25.40
N GLU A 9 31.79 -12.34 -24.56
CA GLU A 9 30.88 -11.20 -24.82
C GLU A 9 31.13 -9.97 -23.91
N ALA A 10 32.36 -9.77 -23.44
CA ALA A 10 32.72 -8.59 -22.64
C ALA A 10 32.90 -7.31 -23.49
N ASP A 11 32.60 -7.36 -24.79
CA ASP A 11 32.89 -6.30 -25.76
C ASP A 11 31.64 -5.89 -26.57
N CYS A 12 30.45 -6.07 -26.00
CA CYS A 12 29.21 -5.56 -26.56
C CYS A 12 29.06 -4.06 -26.19
N ASP A 13 28.70 -3.21 -27.16
CA ASP A 13 28.56 -1.76 -26.96
C ASP A 13 27.63 -1.40 -25.78
N GLU A 14 26.62 -2.25 -25.53
CA GLU A 14 25.69 -2.16 -24.41
C GLU A 14 26.37 -2.37 -23.06
N ALA A 15 27.31 -3.32 -22.95
CA ALA A 15 28.04 -3.57 -21.71
C ALA A 15 28.94 -2.37 -21.37
N GLN A 16 29.63 -1.81 -22.37
CA GLN A 16 30.43 -0.60 -22.20
C GLN A 16 29.56 0.62 -21.85
N LEU A 17 28.36 0.73 -22.44
CA LEU A 17 27.39 1.78 -22.07
C LEU A 17 26.97 1.66 -20.60
N MET A 18 26.69 0.45 -20.11
CA MET A 18 26.30 0.23 -18.73
C MET A 18 27.42 0.53 -17.73
N VAL A 19 28.67 0.21 -18.06
CA VAL A 19 29.83 0.62 -17.24
C VAL A 19 29.88 2.15 -17.10
N ARG A 20 29.71 2.90 -18.20
CA ARG A 20 29.67 4.38 -18.14
C ARG A 20 28.50 4.91 -17.32
N VAL A 21 27.33 4.26 -17.39
CA VAL A 21 26.18 4.64 -16.55
C VAL A 21 26.50 4.39 -15.07
N GLN A 22 27.14 3.27 -14.74
CA GLN A 22 27.52 2.93 -13.38
C GLN A 22 28.57 3.89 -12.81
N GLU A 23 29.58 4.28 -13.61
CA GLU A 23 30.56 5.30 -13.22
C GLU A 23 29.91 6.66 -12.94
N ARG A 24 28.99 7.10 -13.81
CA ARG A 24 28.24 8.35 -13.60
C ARG A 24 27.38 8.29 -12.33
N ARG A 25 26.74 7.16 -12.06
CA ARG A 25 25.97 6.95 -10.83
C ARG A 25 26.85 7.01 -9.59
N ARG A 26 28.05 6.43 -9.65
CA ARG A 26 29.04 6.54 -8.56
C ARG A 26 29.45 7.98 -8.28
N LEU A 27 29.77 8.74 -9.33
CA LEU A 27 30.08 10.17 -9.19
C LEU A 27 28.89 10.96 -8.64
N ALA A 28 27.67 10.66 -9.09
CA ALA A 28 26.46 11.28 -8.57
C ALA A 28 26.25 10.96 -7.08
N GLY A 29 26.54 9.73 -6.64
CA GLY A 29 26.52 9.34 -5.23
C GLY A 29 27.53 10.10 -4.37
N THR A 30 28.76 10.29 -4.86
CA THR A 30 29.77 11.11 -4.16
C THR A 30 29.31 12.54 -3.98
N LEU A 31 28.86 13.19 -5.06
CA LEU A 31 28.37 14.58 -5.01
C LEU A 31 27.13 14.71 -4.11
N TYR A 32 26.23 13.73 -4.16
CA TYR A 32 25.05 13.69 -3.31
C TYR A 32 25.41 13.60 -1.83
N ALA A 33 26.38 12.75 -1.47
CA ALA A 33 26.82 12.62 -0.08
C ALA A 33 27.52 13.89 0.43
N GLU A 34 28.33 14.54 -0.41
CA GLU A 34 28.92 15.85 -0.11
C GLU A 34 27.85 16.92 0.10
N GLU A 35 26.84 17.00 -0.78
CA GLU A 35 25.71 17.92 -0.64
C GLU A 35 24.97 17.71 0.70
N LEU A 36 24.71 16.46 1.10
CA LEU A 36 24.08 16.20 2.40
C LEU A 36 24.98 16.60 3.58
N ARG A 37 26.30 16.40 3.50
CA ARG A 37 27.21 16.85 4.56
C ARG A 37 27.21 18.38 4.70
N ASP A 38 27.22 19.11 3.58
CA ASP A 38 27.17 20.57 3.58
C ASP A 38 25.82 21.10 4.09
N LEU A 39 24.71 20.50 3.65
CA LEU A 39 23.37 20.88 4.09
C LEU A 39 23.15 20.61 5.58
N ALA A 40 23.71 19.54 6.14
CA ALA A 40 23.58 19.24 7.56
C ALA A 40 24.17 20.35 8.45
N LEU A 41 25.18 21.08 7.98
CA LEU A 41 25.78 22.22 8.71
C LEU A 41 24.82 23.41 8.87
N LEU A 42 23.76 23.49 8.06
CA LEU A 42 22.75 24.54 8.15
C LEU A 42 21.64 24.22 9.17
N TRP A 43 21.64 23.02 9.74
CA TRP A 43 20.66 22.65 10.74
C TRP A 43 21.18 22.99 12.13
N THR A 44 20.60 24.02 12.75
CA THR A 44 21.06 24.54 14.03
C THR A 44 20.24 24.05 15.22
N VAL A 45 19.12 23.35 15.02
CA VAL A 45 18.29 22.92 16.15
C VAL A 45 19.02 21.88 16.99
N ASP A 46 19.47 22.28 18.18
CA ASP A 46 19.80 21.37 19.28
C ASP A 46 18.52 20.98 20.05
N ASP A 47 18.36 19.69 20.33
CA ASP A 47 17.21 19.11 21.04
C ASP A 47 16.99 19.70 22.46
N ASP A 48 18.00 20.39 23.00
CA ASP A 48 18.04 20.91 24.37
C ASP A 48 17.66 22.41 24.50
N HIS A 49 17.58 23.19 23.41
CA HIS A 49 17.39 24.65 23.47
C HIS A 49 16.37 25.18 22.45
N PRO A 50 15.09 25.36 22.81
CA PRO A 50 14.03 25.79 21.90
C PRO A 50 14.09 27.29 21.49
N GLY A 51 15.22 27.98 21.70
CA GLY A 51 15.41 29.41 21.43
C GLY A 51 15.83 29.76 19.99
N GLU A 52 16.03 28.78 19.11
CA GLU A 52 16.68 28.94 17.79
C GLU A 52 15.74 28.76 16.58
N ALA A 53 14.42 28.80 16.79
CA ALA A 53 13.45 28.63 15.71
C ALA A 53 13.60 29.68 14.59
N ASP A 54 13.98 30.91 14.95
CA ASP A 54 14.21 32.00 13.98
C ASP A 54 15.48 31.76 13.14
N GLU A 55 16.53 31.17 13.72
CA GLU A 55 17.78 30.87 13.01
C GLU A 55 17.59 29.72 12.02
N LEU A 56 16.88 28.66 12.42
CA LEU A 56 16.52 27.59 11.48
C LEU A 56 15.66 28.14 10.33
N ALA A 57 14.71 29.02 10.60
CA ALA A 57 13.88 29.61 9.54
C ALA A 57 14.73 30.39 8.52
N VAL A 58 15.75 31.13 8.98
CA VAL A 58 16.72 31.81 8.11
C VAL A 58 17.55 30.79 7.32
N ASN A 59 18.05 29.73 7.95
CA ASN A 59 18.84 28.70 7.28
C ASN A 59 18.02 27.92 6.23
N CYS A 60 16.73 27.67 6.50
CA CYS A 60 15.80 27.11 5.53
C CYS A 60 15.62 28.02 4.31
N LEU A 61 15.59 29.35 4.48
CA LEU A 61 15.55 30.30 3.37
C LEU A 61 16.85 30.30 2.55
N ILE A 62 18.00 30.24 3.21
CA ILE A 62 19.33 30.13 2.55
C ILE A 62 19.38 28.85 1.72
N ALA A 63 19.00 27.71 2.31
CA ALA A 63 18.95 26.43 1.63
C ALA A 63 17.95 26.43 0.46
N ALA A 64 16.78 27.04 0.63
CA ALA A 64 15.78 27.17 -0.44
C ALA A 64 16.31 27.97 -1.64
N ALA A 65 17.05 29.05 -1.39
CA ALA A 65 17.69 29.84 -2.44
C ALA A 65 18.78 29.05 -3.17
N GLY A 66 19.67 28.36 -2.44
CA GLY A 66 20.74 27.55 -3.01
C GLY A 66 20.22 26.37 -3.84
N LEU A 67 19.23 25.65 -3.30
CA LEU A 67 18.60 24.49 -3.96
C LEU A 67 17.56 24.87 -5.02
N ARG A 68 17.23 26.17 -5.16
CA ARG A 68 16.16 26.68 -6.03
C ARG A 68 14.82 25.96 -5.79
N SER A 69 14.43 25.84 -4.52
CA SER A 69 13.22 25.11 -4.12
C SER A 69 12.33 25.93 -3.17
N LYS A 70 11.13 25.42 -2.86
CA LYS A 70 10.25 26.02 -1.85
C LYS A 70 10.82 25.79 -0.44
N VAL A 71 10.59 26.71 0.49
CA VAL A 71 11.13 26.66 1.86
C VAL A 71 10.84 25.33 2.57
N GLY A 72 9.60 24.84 2.53
CA GLY A 72 9.27 23.55 3.15
C GLY A 72 9.98 22.34 2.53
N ARG A 73 10.34 22.41 1.24
CA ARG A 73 11.15 21.37 0.59
C ARG A 73 12.61 21.44 1.04
N ALA A 74 13.14 22.65 1.18
CA ALA A 74 14.48 22.87 1.69
C ALA A 74 14.61 22.39 3.14
N GLU A 75 13.65 22.73 4.00
CA GLU A 75 13.59 22.24 5.37
C GLU A 75 13.58 20.70 5.44
N GLY A 76 12.75 20.05 4.61
CA GLY A 76 12.75 18.59 4.50
C GLY A 76 14.11 18.01 4.09
N LYS A 77 14.82 18.67 3.18
CA LYS A 77 16.16 18.26 2.73
C LYS A 77 17.22 18.48 3.82
N LEU A 78 17.15 19.57 4.59
CA LEU A 78 18.04 19.79 5.73
C LEU A 78 17.83 18.73 6.82
N ARG A 79 16.57 18.37 7.11
CA ARG A 79 16.24 17.28 8.04
C ARG A 79 16.82 15.94 7.56
N ASP A 80 16.65 15.61 6.28
CA ASP A 80 17.20 14.39 5.68
C ASP A 80 18.74 14.39 5.75
N ALA A 81 19.38 15.55 5.53
CA ALA A 81 20.83 15.72 5.61
C ALA A 81 21.38 15.47 7.02
N VAL A 82 20.72 15.99 8.06
CA VAL A 82 21.12 15.72 9.45
C VAL A 82 20.93 14.26 9.80
N GLN A 83 19.79 13.66 9.45
CA GLN A 83 19.56 12.24 9.70
C GLN A 83 20.62 11.38 8.98
N ALA A 84 20.93 11.69 7.72
CA ALA A 84 21.94 10.98 6.95
C ALA A 84 23.35 11.09 7.57
N THR A 85 23.72 12.24 8.09
CA THR A 85 25.08 12.50 8.61
C THR A 85 25.27 12.08 10.06
N ARG A 86 24.24 12.25 10.91
CA ARG A 86 24.29 11.96 12.34
C ARG A 86 23.88 10.52 12.65
N ASP A 87 22.85 10.02 11.99
CA ASP A 87 22.21 8.74 12.33
C ASP A 87 22.50 7.62 11.33
N LEU A 88 22.83 7.93 10.07
CA LEU A 88 23.12 6.94 9.00
C LEU A 88 24.49 7.12 8.31
N PRO A 89 25.60 7.38 9.04
CA PRO A 89 26.88 7.72 8.43
C PRO A 89 27.50 6.59 7.59
N LEU A 90 27.33 5.32 7.97
CA LEU A 90 27.93 4.19 7.25
C LEU A 90 27.25 3.99 5.89
N CYS A 91 25.93 4.04 5.84
CA CYS A 91 25.18 4.00 4.60
C CYS A 91 25.47 5.22 3.72
N LEU A 92 25.65 6.41 4.30
CA LEU A 92 26.06 7.60 3.56
C LEU A 92 27.44 7.43 2.91
N ASP A 93 28.39 6.81 3.62
CA ASP A 93 29.72 6.49 3.07
C ASP A 93 29.67 5.43 1.97
N LEU A 94 28.74 4.47 2.06
CA LEU A 94 28.46 3.51 0.98
C LEU A 94 27.89 4.19 -0.27
N VAL A 95 27.06 5.22 -0.12
CA VAL A 95 26.59 6.06 -1.25
C VAL A 95 27.76 6.84 -1.84
N ALA A 96 28.59 7.46 -0.99
CA ALA A 96 29.77 8.19 -1.44
C ALA A 96 30.74 7.28 -2.21
N GLY A 97 30.88 6.02 -1.78
CA GLY A 97 31.67 4.98 -2.42
C GLY A 97 31.05 4.41 -3.70
N GLY A 98 29.77 4.68 -3.98
CA GLY A 98 29.00 4.17 -5.11
C GLY A 98 28.55 2.72 -5.00
N VAL A 99 28.56 2.17 -3.78
CA VAL A 99 28.06 0.81 -3.49
C VAL A 99 26.54 0.84 -3.30
N LEU A 100 26.04 1.81 -2.53
CA LEU A 100 24.61 2.00 -2.31
C LEU A 100 24.05 3.05 -3.28
N PRO A 101 23.03 2.75 -4.10
CA PRO A 101 22.40 3.74 -4.97
C PRO A 101 21.73 4.87 -4.18
N VAL A 102 21.78 6.09 -4.72
CA VAL A 102 21.18 7.29 -4.10
C VAL A 102 19.68 7.09 -3.84
N GLU A 103 18.96 6.49 -4.79
CA GLU A 103 17.52 6.29 -4.69
C GLU A 103 17.15 5.33 -3.55
N TRP A 104 17.98 4.32 -3.30
CA TRP A 104 17.78 3.36 -2.22
C TRP A 104 18.06 4.02 -0.86
N PHE A 105 19.11 4.84 -0.79
CA PHE A 105 19.44 5.60 0.41
C PHE A 105 18.39 6.66 0.75
N GLU A 106 17.84 7.36 -0.25
CA GLU A 106 16.71 8.27 -0.03
C GLU A 106 15.49 7.56 0.54
N TRP A 107 15.23 6.33 0.07
CA TRP A 107 14.18 5.50 0.64
C TRP A 107 14.51 5.11 2.09
N LEU A 108 15.75 4.69 2.37
CA LEU A 108 16.22 4.35 3.72
C LEU A 108 16.02 5.51 4.71
N ILE A 109 16.44 6.73 4.36
CA ILE A 109 16.23 7.92 5.20
C ILE A 109 14.74 8.08 5.50
N ARG A 110 13.90 8.11 4.47
CA ARG A 110 12.45 8.36 4.63
C ARG A 110 11.76 7.30 5.48
N SER A 111 12.12 6.02 5.29
CA SER A 111 11.52 4.90 6.01
C SER A 111 11.97 4.81 7.48
N THR A 112 13.11 5.39 7.83
CA THR A 112 13.64 5.39 9.21
C THR A 112 13.31 6.66 10.01
N ARG A 113 12.63 7.65 9.41
CA ARG A 113 12.26 8.92 10.07
C ARG A 113 11.50 8.76 11.39
N ARG A 114 10.70 7.70 11.54
CA ARG A 114 9.90 7.45 12.74
C ARG A 114 10.65 6.70 13.84
N LEU A 115 11.86 6.20 13.56
CA LEU A 115 12.69 5.52 14.54
C LEU A 115 13.41 6.52 15.42
N GLU A 116 13.75 6.11 16.66
CA GLU A 116 14.62 6.89 17.53
C GLU A 116 16.04 6.99 16.95
N PRO A 117 16.82 8.05 17.25
CA PRO A 117 18.18 8.20 16.72
C PRO A 117 19.08 6.98 16.95
N GLU A 118 18.97 6.32 18.11
CA GLU A 118 19.72 5.10 18.40
C GLU A 118 19.31 3.92 17.52
N GLN A 119 18.01 3.76 17.27
CA GLN A 119 17.49 2.72 16.39
C GLN A 119 17.90 2.96 14.93
N ARG A 120 17.96 4.23 14.50
CA ARG A 120 18.46 4.58 13.16
C ARG A 120 19.93 4.18 12.99
N ARG A 121 20.77 4.43 14.00
CA ARG A 121 22.18 3.97 13.99
C ARG A 121 22.29 2.45 13.93
N GLN A 122 21.43 1.73 14.66
CA GLN A 122 21.40 0.26 14.56
C GLN A 122 20.96 -0.23 13.18
N VAL A 123 20.00 0.47 12.53
CA VAL A 123 19.65 0.19 11.12
C VAL A 123 20.86 0.46 10.21
N ASP A 124 21.57 1.55 10.42
CA ASP A 124 22.78 1.90 9.66
C ASP A 124 23.84 0.81 9.71
N ASP A 125 24.17 0.34 10.92
CA ASP A 125 25.13 -0.75 11.15
C ASP A 125 24.73 -2.02 10.39
N VAL A 126 23.46 -2.45 10.53
CA VAL A 126 22.99 -3.70 9.91
C VAL A 126 22.93 -3.60 8.38
N VAL A 127 22.45 -2.49 7.83
CA VAL A 127 22.36 -2.30 6.37
C VAL A 127 23.76 -2.20 5.76
N ALA A 128 24.71 -1.60 6.48
CA ALA A 128 26.09 -1.50 6.01
C ALA A 128 26.80 -2.87 5.92
N GLU A 129 26.35 -3.87 6.67
CA GLU A 129 26.85 -5.25 6.61
C GLU A 129 26.25 -6.10 5.48
N TRP A 130 25.22 -5.62 4.77
CA TRP A 130 24.58 -6.37 3.69
C TRP A 130 25.48 -6.49 2.45
N ASP A 131 25.32 -7.60 1.71
CA ASP A 131 25.90 -7.76 0.37
C ASP A 131 25.11 -6.92 -0.66
N LEU A 132 25.28 -5.60 -0.61
CA LEU A 132 24.58 -4.64 -1.48
C LEU A 132 24.96 -4.78 -2.96
N ALA A 133 26.11 -5.38 -3.27
CA ALA A 133 26.52 -5.63 -4.65
C ALA A 133 25.80 -6.84 -5.27
N GLY A 134 25.46 -7.84 -4.43
CA GLY A 134 24.78 -9.06 -4.84
C GLY A 134 23.25 -9.03 -4.68
N ILE A 135 22.72 -8.13 -3.84
CA ILE A 135 21.29 -8.06 -3.51
C ILE A 135 20.43 -7.57 -4.67
N ASP A 136 19.28 -8.20 -4.87
CA ASP A 136 18.25 -7.73 -5.79
C ASP A 136 17.48 -6.53 -5.20
N VAL A 137 16.95 -5.67 -6.08
CA VAL A 137 16.19 -4.45 -5.72
C VAL A 137 15.01 -4.78 -4.79
N ASN A 138 14.20 -5.79 -5.13
CA ASN A 138 13.02 -6.14 -4.34
C ASN A 138 13.42 -6.73 -2.99
N ARG A 139 14.49 -7.52 -2.99
CA ARG A 139 15.05 -8.09 -1.77
C ARG A 139 15.54 -6.99 -0.83
N PHE A 140 16.28 -6.00 -1.31
CA PHE A 140 16.71 -4.86 -0.50
C PHE A 140 15.53 -4.19 0.21
N TYR A 141 14.47 -3.83 -0.52
CA TYR A 141 13.30 -3.19 0.07
C TYR A 141 12.53 -4.10 1.03
N ARG A 142 12.51 -5.41 0.80
CA ARG A 142 11.88 -6.37 1.72
C ARG A 142 12.66 -6.49 3.03
N GLU A 143 13.96 -6.78 2.95
CA GLU A 143 14.82 -6.92 4.15
C GLU A 143 14.82 -5.63 4.97
N LEU A 144 14.83 -4.46 4.31
CA LEU A 144 14.83 -3.18 5.00
C LEU A 144 13.49 -2.88 5.68
N ARG A 145 12.36 -3.21 5.04
CA ARG A 145 11.05 -3.13 5.69
C ARG A 145 10.97 -4.02 6.92
N MET A 146 11.50 -5.24 6.84
CA MET A 146 11.54 -6.16 7.98
C MET A 146 12.41 -5.65 9.12
N LEU A 147 13.61 -5.14 8.80
CA LEU A 147 14.53 -4.57 9.78
C LEU A 147 13.93 -3.36 10.51
N ILE A 148 13.34 -2.42 9.76
CA ILE A 148 12.67 -1.24 10.33
C ILE A 148 11.49 -1.65 11.21
N ALA A 149 10.70 -2.63 10.78
CA ALA A 149 9.58 -3.15 11.57
C ALA A 149 10.06 -3.84 12.86
N TRP A 150 11.23 -4.50 12.83
CA TRP A 150 11.83 -5.11 14.02
C TRP A 150 12.25 -4.06 15.05
N PHE A 151 12.96 -3.00 14.67
CA PHE A 151 13.29 -1.90 15.59
C PHE A 151 12.05 -1.11 16.00
N GLY A 152 11.08 -0.97 15.10
CA GLY A 152 9.80 -0.32 15.36
C GLY A 152 8.89 -1.07 16.33
N ALA A 153 9.16 -2.35 16.64
CA ALA A 153 8.35 -3.15 17.56
C ALA A 153 8.42 -2.66 19.03
N GLY A 154 9.47 -1.92 19.40
CA GLY A 154 9.66 -1.34 20.74
C GLY A 154 9.21 0.10 20.90
N LEU A 155 9.02 0.83 19.80
CA LEU A 155 8.23 2.06 19.83
C LEU A 155 6.81 1.65 20.19
N GLN A 156 6.06 2.47 20.93
CA GLN A 156 4.60 2.37 20.91
C GLN A 156 4.15 2.57 19.46
N GLN A 157 4.22 1.52 18.63
CA GLN A 157 3.36 1.38 17.48
C GLN A 157 1.97 1.47 18.09
N GLU A 158 1.35 2.64 17.98
CA GLU A 158 -0.09 2.77 18.10
C GLU A 158 -0.64 1.56 17.36
N HIS A 159 -1.33 0.68 18.09
CA HIS A 159 -1.83 -0.57 17.52
C HIS A 159 -2.52 -0.20 16.20
N PRO A 160 -2.40 -0.93 15.08
CA PRO A 160 -2.95 -0.46 13.80
C PRO A 160 -4.44 -0.08 13.85
N THR A 161 -5.16 -0.58 14.85
CA THR A 161 -6.54 -0.20 15.20
C THR A 161 -6.69 1.23 15.76
N GLN A 162 -5.66 1.79 16.39
CA GLN A 162 -5.56 3.16 16.89
C GLN A 162 -5.17 4.16 15.80
N GLN A 163 -4.51 3.70 14.73
CA GLN A 163 -4.15 4.53 13.57
C GLN A 163 -5.28 4.72 12.56
N ARG A 164 -6.49 4.25 12.89
CA ARG A 164 -7.68 4.37 12.05
C ARG A 164 -8.07 5.83 11.85
N ASN A 165 -7.90 6.32 10.64
CA ASN A 165 -8.16 7.71 10.30
C ASN A 165 -8.72 7.85 8.88
N VAL A 166 -9.50 8.91 8.68
CA VAL A 166 -10.09 9.28 7.38
C VAL A 166 -9.92 10.79 7.20
N GLU A 167 -9.13 11.17 6.20
CA GLU A 167 -8.78 12.57 5.92
C GLU A 167 -9.07 12.91 4.47
N VAL A 168 -9.47 14.17 4.25
CA VAL A 168 -9.67 14.74 2.92
C VAL A 168 -8.64 15.86 2.75
N PHE A 169 -7.84 15.78 1.70
CA PHE A 169 -6.87 16.82 1.35
C PHE A 169 -7.09 17.32 -0.08
N PRO A 170 -6.84 18.61 -0.35
CA PRO A 170 -6.90 19.13 -1.72
C PRO A 170 -5.81 18.50 -2.58
N SER A 171 -6.08 18.33 -3.88
CA SER A 171 -5.08 17.82 -4.82
C SER A 171 -3.86 18.76 -4.87
N PRO A 172 -2.64 18.22 -4.86
CA PRO A 172 -1.42 19.03 -4.94
C PRO A 172 -1.34 19.85 -6.25
N ASP A 173 -2.04 19.42 -7.29
CA ASP A 173 -2.05 20.06 -8.61
C ASP A 173 -3.09 21.19 -8.71
N MET A 174 -3.90 21.41 -7.67
CA MET A 174 -4.91 22.49 -7.58
C MET A 174 -5.85 22.52 -8.80
N ASP A 175 -6.14 21.37 -9.37
CA ASP A 175 -6.94 21.12 -10.58
C ASP A 175 -8.45 21.06 -10.29
N GLY A 176 -8.87 21.52 -9.11
CA GLY A 176 -10.25 21.40 -8.64
C GLY A 176 -10.59 20.01 -8.10
N THR A 177 -9.61 19.12 -7.92
CA THR A 177 -9.79 17.79 -7.33
C THR A 177 -9.31 17.74 -5.87
N ALA A 178 -9.76 16.73 -5.14
CA ALA A 178 -9.35 16.44 -3.77
C ALA A 178 -9.20 14.92 -3.59
N CYS A 179 -8.39 14.52 -2.63
CA CYS A 179 -8.15 13.12 -2.32
C CYS A 179 -8.76 12.77 -0.96
N LEU A 180 -9.36 11.59 -0.87
CA LEU A 180 -9.77 10.96 0.37
C LEU A 180 -8.73 9.88 0.71
N GLN A 181 -8.09 9.98 1.87
CA GLN A 181 -7.17 8.96 2.37
C GLN A 181 -7.76 8.26 3.59
N VAL A 182 -7.70 6.93 3.53
CA VAL A 182 -8.17 6.03 4.59
C VAL A 182 -6.94 5.27 5.09
N THR A 183 -6.65 5.41 6.38
CA THR A 183 -5.53 4.74 7.04
C THR A 183 -6.09 3.77 8.07
N GLY A 184 -5.63 2.52 8.07
CA GLY A 184 -6.05 1.49 9.01
C GLY A 184 -5.33 0.16 8.79
N PRO A 185 -5.73 -0.91 9.51
CA PRO A 185 -5.14 -2.25 9.33
C PRO A 185 -5.20 -2.73 7.88
N VAL A 186 -4.08 -3.23 7.36
CA VAL A 186 -3.94 -3.69 5.97
C VAL A 186 -5.08 -4.63 5.55
N PRO A 187 -5.47 -5.66 6.32
CA PRO A 187 -6.56 -6.54 5.93
C PRO A 187 -7.91 -5.82 5.77
N GLU A 188 -8.19 -4.82 6.61
CA GLU A 188 -9.43 -4.04 6.57
C GLU A 188 -9.49 -3.12 5.34
N ILE A 189 -8.38 -2.44 5.03
CA ILE A 189 -8.28 -1.54 3.87
C ILE A 189 -8.31 -2.32 2.55
N THR A 190 -7.59 -3.43 2.48
CA THR A 190 -7.61 -4.30 1.30
C THR A 190 -9.00 -4.89 1.06
N ALA A 191 -9.70 -5.33 2.13
CA ALA A 191 -11.10 -5.76 2.04
C ALA A 191 -12.03 -4.66 1.53
N LEU A 192 -11.84 -3.43 2.00
CA LEU A 192 -12.60 -2.28 1.53
C LEU A 192 -12.40 -2.05 0.03
N GLY A 193 -11.15 -2.03 -0.43
CA GLY A 193 -10.81 -1.88 -1.85
C GLY A 193 -11.47 -2.96 -2.72
N HIS A 194 -11.39 -4.23 -2.32
CA HIS A 194 -12.00 -5.33 -3.06
C HIS A 194 -13.52 -5.22 -3.18
N ARG A 195 -14.22 -4.81 -2.11
CA ARG A 195 -15.67 -4.62 -2.17
C ARG A 195 -16.04 -3.44 -3.06
N LEU A 196 -15.27 -2.36 -3.03
CA LEU A 196 -15.47 -1.20 -3.92
C LEU A 196 -15.33 -1.61 -5.38
N ASP A 197 -14.27 -2.35 -5.69
CA ASP A 197 -14.00 -2.88 -7.02
C ASP A 197 -15.09 -3.84 -7.50
N ALA A 198 -15.58 -4.71 -6.62
CA ALA A 198 -16.68 -5.62 -6.93
C ALA A 198 -17.97 -4.87 -7.24
N ALA A 199 -18.31 -3.87 -6.43
CA ALA A 199 -19.46 -3.00 -6.66
C ALA A 199 -19.34 -2.24 -7.99
N ALA A 200 -18.18 -1.64 -8.27
CA ALA A 200 -17.92 -0.93 -9.51
C ALA A 200 -18.05 -1.84 -10.74
N ARG A 201 -17.52 -3.07 -10.67
CA ARG A 201 -17.66 -4.07 -11.74
C ARG A 201 -19.11 -4.50 -11.95
N ALA A 202 -19.88 -4.70 -10.87
CA ALA A 202 -21.30 -5.05 -10.95
C ALA A 202 -22.10 -3.93 -11.63
N VAL A 203 -21.90 -2.68 -11.22
CA VAL A 203 -22.53 -1.50 -11.83
C VAL A 203 -22.15 -1.38 -13.31
N GLN A 204 -20.87 -1.51 -13.64
CA GLN A 204 -20.39 -1.45 -15.02
C GLN A 204 -21.02 -2.57 -15.88
N MET A 205 -21.19 -3.78 -15.34
CA MET A 205 -21.86 -4.88 -16.02
C MET A 205 -23.32 -4.54 -16.32
N ALA A 206 -24.05 -4.05 -15.33
CA ALA A 206 -25.46 -3.64 -15.50
C ALA A 206 -25.61 -2.52 -16.54
N GLN A 207 -24.71 -1.53 -16.52
CA GLN A 207 -24.67 -0.46 -17.53
C GLN A 207 -24.44 -1.01 -18.94
N ARG A 208 -23.49 -1.94 -19.11
CA ARG A 208 -23.23 -2.59 -20.41
C ARG A 208 -24.47 -3.33 -20.92
N GLN A 209 -25.15 -4.06 -20.03
CA GLN A 209 -26.39 -4.78 -20.38
C GLN A 209 -27.50 -3.81 -20.82
N ALA A 210 -27.71 -2.73 -20.06
CA ALA A 210 -28.71 -1.70 -20.40
C ALA A 210 -28.41 -1.02 -21.76
N LEU A 211 -27.14 -0.69 -22.02
CA LEU A 211 -26.72 -0.09 -23.29
C LEU A 211 -26.86 -1.07 -24.47
N ALA A 212 -26.57 -2.36 -24.29
CA ALA A 212 -26.77 -3.38 -25.31
C ALA A 212 -28.26 -3.57 -25.64
N ALA A 213 -29.11 -3.61 -24.61
CA ALA A 213 -30.57 -3.66 -24.77
C ALA A 213 -31.10 -2.42 -25.52
N ALA A 214 -30.61 -1.22 -25.18
CA ALA A 214 -30.98 0.02 -25.85
C ALA A 214 -30.52 0.11 -27.32
N ARG A 215 -29.40 -0.55 -27.67
CA ARG A 215 -28.89 -0.64 -29.05
C ARG A 215 -29.65 -1.62 -29.93
N GLY A 216 -30.59 -2.38 -29.39
CA GLY A 216 -31.36 -3.37 -30.17
C GLY A 216 -30.53 -4.55 -30.66
N GLU A 217 -29.38 -4.82 -30.01
CA GLU A 217 -28.63 -6.05 -30.24
C GLU A 217 -29.41 -7.21 -29.62
N ARG A 218 -30.31 -7.78 -30.41
CA ARG A 218 -30.89 -9.10 -30.13
C ARG A 218 -29.74 -10.10 -30.06
N THR A 219 -29.37 -10.50 -28.86
CA THR A 219 -28.71 -11.78 -28.63
C THR A 219 -29.66 -12.88 -29.13
N GLY A 220 -29.51 -13.31 -30.39
CA GLY A 220 -29.91 -14.68 -30.75
C GLY A 220 -28.92 -15.62 -30.04
N CYS A 221 -29.27 -16.75 -29.46
CA CYS A 221 -30.42 -17.66 -29.51
C CYS A 221 -30.28 -18.59 -28.26
N GLY A 222 -31.30 -19.25 -27.71
CA GLY A 222 -32.66 -19.46 -28.18
C GLY A 222 -33.65 -19.99 -27.13
N ASP A 223 -34.90 -19.94 -27.58
CA ASP A 223 -36.11 -20.71 -27.29
C ASP A 223 -36.84 -20.62 -25.93
N GLY A 224 -38.18 -20.45 -26.02
CA GLY A 224 -39.11 -20.70 -24.91
C GLY A 224 -40.14 -19.63 -24.52
N THR A 225 -41.00 -19.18 -25.45
CA THR A 225 -42.42 -18.78 -25.26
C THR A 225 -42.87 -17.77 -24.17
N ALA A 226 -43.42 -16.63 -24.61
CA ALA A 226 -44.73 -16.03 -24.25
C ALA A 226 -44.75 -14.56 -24.72
N GLY A 227 -45.60 -14.17 -25.66
CA GLY A 227 -46.93 -13.63 -25.34
C GLY A 227 -46.94 -12.12 -25.62
N SER A 228 -47.64 -11.74 -26.70
CA SER A 228 -47.71 -10.38 -27.27
C SER A 228 -48.23 -9.31 -26.29
N ILE A 229 -47.67 -8.10 -26.37
CA ILE A 229 -48.36 -6.87 -25.95
C ILE A 229 -48.43 -5.92 -27.16
N ASP A 230 -49.65 -5.48 -27.44
CA ASP A 230 -50.06 -4.64 -28.58
C ASP A 230 -49.79 -3.15 -28.31
N LEU A 231 -49.24 -2.46 -29.31
CA LEU A 231 -48.68 -1.10 -29.27
C LEU A 231 -49.73 0.00 -29.58
N SER A 232 -51.02 -0.27 -29.42
CA SER A 232 -52.09 0.58 -29.94
C SER A 232 -52.67 1.64 -28.99
N THR A 233 -52.13 1.82 -27.77
CA THR A 233 -52.72 2.73 -26.75
C THR A 233 -51.89 3.96 -26.37
N LEU A 234 -50.89 4.35 -27.16
CA LEU A 234 -50.18 5.63 -26.94
C LEU A 234 -50.65 6.70 -27.93
N PRO A 235 -51.37 7.74 -27.47
CA PRO A 235 -51.39 9.03 -28.13
C PRO A 235 -50.72 10.06 -27.22
N PHE A 236 -49.46 10.39 -27.49
CA PHE A 236 -48.85 11.63 -26.99
C PHE A 236 -48.99 12.69 -28.08
N ASP A 237 -49.85 13.66 -27.81
CA ASP A 237 -49.94 14.91 -28.56
C ASP A 237 -49.03 15.94 -27.87
N LEU A 238 -48.15 16.58 -28.65
CA LEU A 238 -47.20 17.60 -28.19
C LEU A 238 -47.81 18.99 -28.46
N GLY A 239 -48.14 19.72 -27.40
CA GLY A 239 -48.52 21.14 -27.44
C GLY A 239 -47.80 21.97 -26.36
N PRO A 240 -47.63 23.30 -26.55
CA PRO A 240 -46.40 23.98 -26.16
C PRO A 240 -46.45 24.86 -24.89
N LEU A 241 -45.25 25.15 -24.39
CA LEU A 241 -44.81 26.07 -23.33
C LEU A 241 -45.62 27.38 -23.15
N ALA A 242 -45.96 27.71 -21.91
CA ALA A 242 -45.67 29.00 -21.26
C ALA A 242 -46.26 29.10 -19.83
N GLY A 243 -45.50 29.70 -18.91
CA GLY A 243 -46.06 30.48 -17.79
C GLY A 243 -45.66 30.05 -16.38
N ASP A 244 -44.67 30.77 -15.82
CA ASP A 244 -44.47 31.15 -14.42
C ASP A 244 -45.27 30.44 -13.31
N SER A 245 -44.55 29.89 -12.31
CA SER A 245 -44.41 30.51 -10.98
C SER A 245 -43.99 29.50 -9.90
N THR A 246 -43.08 29.95 -9.04
CA THR A 246 -42.83 29.51 -7.66
C THR A 246 -42.60 28.03 -7.40
N ALA A 247 -41.32 27.64 -7.39
CA ALA A 247 -40.86 26.40 -6.77
C ALA A 247 -41.05 26.47 -5.25
N GLN A 248 -42.03 25.71 -4.76
CA GLN A 248 -42.16 25.36 -3.35
C GLN A 248 -41.69 23.90 -3.25
N ALA A 249 -40.55 23.71 -2.57
CA ALA A 249 -39.94 22.39 -2.41
C ALA A 249 -40.78 21.56 -1.44
N ASP A 250 -41.41 20.50 -1.95
CA ASP A 250 -42.07 19.49 -1.12
C ASP A 250 -41.03 18.67 -0.36
N HIS A 251 -41.25 18.56 0.94
CA HIS A 251 -40.33 18.10 1.97
C HIS A 251 -40.43 16.59 2.27
N ASP A 252 -40.97 15.78 1.35
CA ASP A 252 -41.47 14.43 1.68
C ASP A 252 -40.48 13.26 1.50
N ASP A 253 -39.30 13.44 0.89
CA ASP A 253 -38.33 12.34 0.70
C ASP A 253 -37.50 11.98 1.94
N ALA A 254 -37.61 12.75 3.03
CA ALA A 254 -36.88 12.47 4.28
C ALA A 254 -37.46 11.31 5.11
N ARG A 255 -38.65 10.81 4.77
CA ARG A 255 -39.33 9.75 5.55
C ARG A 255 -38.90 8.32 5.19
N SER A 256 -38.36 8.09 3.99
CA SER A 256 -38.00 6.74 3.54
C SER A 256 -36.70 6.19 4.17
N PHE A 257 -35.77 7.06 4.59
CA PHE A 257 -34.55 6.63 5.30
C PHE A 257 -34.79 6.21 6.76
N ALA A 258 -35.93 6.56 7.36
CA ALA A 258 -36.25 6.22 8.74
C ALA A 258 -36.77 4.78 8.92
N ASP A 259 -37.36 4.20 7.86
CA ASP A 259 -38.01 2.89 7.94
C ASP A 259 -37.02 1.71 7.92
N ALA A 260 -35.79 1.91 7.45
CA ALA A 260 -34.71 0.91 7.55
C ALA A 260 -34.10 0.80 8.97
N ALA A 261 -34.45 1.70 9.89
CA ALA A 261 -33.99 1.66 11.28
C ALA A 261 -34.80 0.70 12.18
N HIS A 262 -35.87 0.08 11.68
CA HIS A 262 -36.76 -0.78 12.46
C HIS A 262 -36.30 -2.25 12.49
N SER A 263 -35.13 -2.50 13.09
CA SER A 263 -34.80 -3.77 13.77
C SER A 263 -33.63 -3.65 14.76
N LEU A 264 -33.21 -2.43 15.11
CA LEU A 264 -32.13 -2.23 16.05
C LEU A 264 -32.63 -2.50 17.47
N ASP A 265 -32.03 -3.47 18.15
CA ASP A 265 -32.22 -3.68 19.59
C ASP A 265 -31.90 -2.36 20.32
N PRO A 266 -32.86 -1.76 21.06
CA PRO A 266 -32.65 -0.49 21.73
C PRO A 266 -31.56 -0.54 22.82
N ALA A 267 -31.11 -1.74 23.21
CA ALA A 267 -29.99 -1.94 24.12
C ALA A 267 -28.62 -2.07 23.43
N ALA A 268 -28.57 -2.24 22.10
CA ALA A 268 -27.32 -2.38 21.36
C ALA A 268 -26.71 -1.00 21.07
N VAL A 269 -25.43 -0.82 21.41
CA VAL A 269 -24.71 0.42 21.10
C VAL A 269 -24.54 0.53 19.58
N PRO A 270 -25.06 1.61 18.94
CA PRO A 270 -24.97 1.76 17.49
C PRO A 270 -23.52 1.85 17.02
N PHE A 271 -23.19 1.11 15.95
CA PHE A 271 -21.85 1.13 15.34
C PHE A 271 -20.68 0.86 16.32
N ASP A 272 -20.93 0.16 17.44
CA ASP A 272 -19.87 -0.34 18.34
C ASP A 272 -19.22 -1.61 17.81
N VAL A 273 -18.65 -1.44 16.62
CA VAL A 273 -18.10 -2.49 15.77
C VAL A 273 -17.00 -3.32 16.46
N PHE A 274 -16.27 -2.68 17.38
CA PHE A 274 -15.10 -3.26 18.05
C PHE A 274 -15.35 -3.49 19.55
N GLY A 275 -16.60 -3.36 20.02
CA GLY A 275 -16.94 -3.47 21.45
C GLY A 275 -16.31 -2.40 22.34
N THR A 276 -15.66 -1.40 21.75
CA THR A 276 -14.86 -0.40 22.47
C THR A 276 -15.75 0.51 23.30
N VAL A 277 -16.96 0.84 22.81
CA VAL A 277 -17.90 1.67 23.56
C VAL A 277 -18.48 0.90 24.74
N ALA A 278 -18.84 -0.36 24.52
CA ALA A 278 -19.32 -1.26 25.56
C ALA A 278 -18.26 -1.50 26.66
N GLU A 279 -16.99 -1.69 26.28
CA GLU A 279 -15.89 -1.91 27.23
C GLU A 279 -15.48 -0.65 27.99
N THR A 280 -15.37 0.49 27.32
CA THR A 280 -14.84 1.73 27.91
C THR A 280 -15.91 2.64 28.51
N GLY A 281 -17.18 2.43 28.16
CA GLY A 281 -18.30 3.30 28.51
C GLY A 281 -18.20 4.71 27.90
N ARG A 282 -17.31 4.92 26.91
CA ARG A 282 -17.08 6.21 26.25
C ARG A 282 -17.39 6.13 24.76
N PRO A 283 -17.97 7.19 24.16
CA PRO A 283 -18.22 7.22 22.73
C PRO A 283 -16.91 7.15 21.93
N MET A 284 -16.95 6.50 20.77
CA MET A 284 -15.85 6.49 19.81
C MET A 284 -15.53 7.91 19.32
N SER A 285 -14.27 8.15 18.96
CA SER A 285 -13.87 9.41 18.31
C SER A 285 -14.52 9.55 16.93
N LEU A 286 -14.66 10.79 16.45
CA LEU A 286 -15.20 11.05 15.11
C LEU A 286 -14.34 10.40 14.00
N ALA A 287 -13.02 10.36 14.16
CA ALA A 287 -12.13 9.68 13.22
C ALA A 287 -12.40 8.16 13.18
N ALA A 288 -12.55 7.53 14.35
CA ALA A 288 -12.88 6.11 14.45
C ALA A 288 -14.28 5.78 13.90
N LEU A 289 -15.27 6.66 14.13
CA LEU A 289 -16.61 6.52 13.54
C LEU A 289 -16.60 6.68 12.02
N ARG A 290 -15.91 7.69 11.48
CA ARG A 290 -15.77 7.89 10.03
C ARG A 290 -15.13 6.67 9.37
N TYR A 291 -14.07 6.15 9.98
CA TYR A 291 -13.42 4.93 9.54
C TYR A 291 -14.39 3.73 9.56
N ALA A 292 -15.10 3.51 10.68
CA ALA A 292 -16.02 2.40 10.83
C ALA A 292 -17.19 2.46 9.85
N ILE A 293 -17.76 3.65 9.62
CA ILE A 293 -18.80 3.88 8.62
C ILE A 293 -18.27 3.51 7.25
N LEU A 294 -17.18 4.15 6.80
CA LEU A 294 -16.64 3.94 5.46
C LEU A 294 -16.23 2.49 5.19
N THR A 295 -15.67 1.81 6.20
CA THR A 295 -15.21 0.42 6.06
C THR A 295 -16.30 -0.61 6.24
N ARG A 296 -17.48 -0.29 6.78
CA ARG A 296 -18.51 -1.31 7.09
C ARG A 296 -19.87 -1.06 6.49
N THR A 297 -20.18 0.15 6.04
CA THR A 297 -21.41 0.37 5.29
C THR A 297 -21.31 -0.27 3.91
N ALA A 298 -22.41 -0.89 3.46
CA ALA A 298 -22.52 -1.35 2.09
C ALA A 298 -22.52 -0.13 1.15
N PHE A 299 -21.88 -0.28 -0.01
CA PHE A 299 -21.96 0.72 -1.07
C PHE A 299 -23.38 0.71 -1.67
N GLY A 300 -23.98 1.89 -1.81
CA GLY A 300 -25.24 2.01 -2.53
C GLY A 300 -25.04 1.71 -4.01
N THR A 301 -25.63 0.62 -4.50
CA THR A 301 -25.54 0.18 -5.91
C THR A 301 -26.89 0.24 -6.62
N GLU A 302 -27.81 1.08 -6.15
CA GLU A 302 -29.16 1.25 -6.72
C GLU A 302 -29.91 -0.08 -6.94
N GLY A 303 -29.75 -1.02 -5.99
CA GLY A 303 -30.40 -2.33 -6.02
C GLY A 303 -29.66 -3.39 -6.85
N ILE A 304 -28.48 -3.09 -7.41
CA ILE A 304 -27.66 -4.08 -8.12
C ILE A 304 -27.01 -5.02 -7.10
N GLU A 305 -27.27 -6.32 -7.25
CA GLU A 305 -26.62 -7.35 -6.46
C GLU A 305 -25.11 -7.37 -6.74
N VAL A 306 -24.33 -7.12 -5.70
CA VAL A 306 -22.88 -7.25 -5.74
C VAL A 306 -22.55 -8.68 -5.28
N PRO A 307 -21.89 -9.50 -6.12
CA PRO A 307 -21.48 -10.83 -5.69
C PRO A 307 -20.52 -10.73 -4.49
N GLU A 308 -20.59 -11.69 -3.57
CA GLU A 308 -19.65 -11.76 -2.46
C GLU A 308 -18.22 -11.85 -3.00
N SER A 309 -17.44 -10.80 -2.76
CA SER A 309 -16.04 -10.75 -3.17
C SER A 309 -15.19 -11.49 -2.15
N GLY A 310 -14.97 -12.78 -2.37
CA GLY A 310 -13.89 -13.49 -1.69
C GLY A 310 -12.54 -12.94 -2.17
N PHE A 311 -11.70 -12.51 -1.24
CA PHE A 311 -10.32 -12.14 -1.55
C PHE A 311 -9.38 -12.91 -0.62
N ARG A 312 -8.19 -13.21 -1.11
CA ARG A 312 -7.17 -13.95 -0.36
C ARG A 312 -6.07 -13.00 0.06
N ILE A 313 -5.59 -13.17 1.28
CA ILE A 313 -4.38 -12.54 1.79
C ILE A 313 -3.45 -13.66 2.25
N ASN A 314 -2.19 -13.62 1.84
CA ASN A 314 -1.18 -14.53 2.36
C ASN A 314 -0.46 -13.86 3.54
N VAL A 315 -0.39 -14.52 4.69
CA VAL A 315 0.29 -14.00 5.89
C VAL A 315 1.42 -14.93 6.26
N THR A 316 2.64 -14.41 6.26
CA THR A 316 3.86 -15.10 6.69
C THR A 316 4.19 -14.68 8.09
N VAL A 317 4.36 -15.63 9.01
CA VAL A 317 4.71 -15.30 10.40
C VAL A 317 5.88 -16.18 10.82
N PRO A 318 6.98 -15.60 11.35
CA PRO A 318 8.06 -16.39 11.92
C PRO A 318 7.53 -17.33 13.01
N VAL A 319 7.96 -18.59 13.00
CA VAL A 319 7.44 -19.60 13.95
C VAL A 319 7.70 -19.20 15.41
N MET A 320 8.82 -18.54 15.70
CA MET A 320 9.13 -18.06 17.04
C MET A 320 8.20 -16.91 17.47
N THR A 321 7.76 -16.07 16.53
CA THR A 321 6.72 -15.07 16.77
C THR A 321 5.38 -15.73 17.10
N LEU A 322 4.98 -16.77 16.35
CA LEU A 322 3.75 -17.51 16.65
C LEU A 322 3.78 -18.14 18.05
N LEU A 323 4.92 -18.68 18.46
CA LEU A 323 5.10 -19.32 19.76
C LEU A 323 5.27 -18.34 20.94
N GLY A 324 5.27 -17.02 20.69
CA GLY A 324 5.50 -16.03 21.73
C GLY A 324 6.93 -15.96 22.24
N GLN A 325 7.89 -16.49 21.48
CA GLN A 325 9.31 -16.51 21.84
C GLN A 325 10.12 -15.42 21.12
N SER A 326 9.47 -14.63 20.27
CA SER A 326 10.04 -13.50 19.54
C SER A 326 8.95 -12.47 19.24
N ASP A 327 9.35 -11.21 19.10
CA ASP A 327 8.49 -10.11 18.62
C ASP A 327 8.84 -9.72 17.17
N ALA A 328 9.50 -10.61 16.43
CA ALA A 328 9.75 -10.41 15.01
C ALA A 328 8.42 -10.20 14.24
N PRO A 329 8.34 -9.23 13.31
CA PRO A 329 7.11 -8.92 12.59
C PRO A 329 6.67 -10.09 11.70
N GLY A 330 5.35 -10.18 11.46
CA GLY A 330 4.81 -10.96 10.36
C GLY A 330 4.82 -10.15 9.06
N GLU A 331 4.46 -10.77 7.95
CA GLU A 331 4.42 -10.13 6.64
C GLU A 331 3.16 -10.52 5.87
N VAL A 332 2.46 -9.54 5.33
CA VAL A 332 1.28 -9.69 4.47
C VAL A 332 1.70 -9.62 3.00
N ASP A 333 1.24 -10.61 2.23
CA ASP A 333 1.51 -10.79 0.81
C ASP A 333 2.99 -10.61 0.46
N GLY A 334 3.91 -11.12 1.29
CA GLY A 334 5.35 -11.05 1.04
C GLY A 334 5.94 -9.63 0.86
N ALA A 335 5.19 -8.60 1.26
CA ALA A 335 5.59 -7.21 1.06
C ALA A 335 5.36 -6.30 2.28
N HIS A 336 4.29 -6.53 3.05
CA HIS A 336 3.86 -5.55 4.06
C HIS A 336 4.09 -6.10 5.47
N PRO A 337 5.10 -5.62 6.22
CA PRO A 337 5.30 -6.07 7.59
C PRO A 337 4.09 -5.69 8.45
N ILE A 338 3.65 -6.63 9.29
CA ILE A 338 2.56 -6.45 10.25
C ILE A 338 3.04 -6.74 11.67
N PRO A 339 2.51 -6.03 12.69
CA PRO A 339 2.89 -6.26 14.08
C PRO A 339 2.62 -7.71 14.53
N PRO A 340 3.41 -8.26 15.45
CA PRO A 340 3.29 -9.65 15.88
C PRO A 340 1.95 -9.97 16.55
N ALA A 341 1.31 -9.01 17.21
CA ALA A 341 -0.06 -9.17 17.75
C ALA A 341 -1.09 -9.36 16.62
N MET A 342 -1.08 -8.48 15.62
CA MET A 342 -1.93 -8.60 14.43
C MET A 342 -1.68 -9.90 13.68
N ALA A 343 -0.41 -10.30 13.53
CA ALA A 343 -0.05 -11.55 12.88
C ALA A 343 -0.66 -12.77 13.60
N ARG A 344 -0.62 -12.78 14.95
CA ARG A 344 -1.26 -13.82 15.77
C ARG A 344 -2.78 -13.83 15.60
N ASP A 345 -3.42 -12.66 15.62
CA ASP A 345 -4.88 -12.55 15.47
C ASP A 345 -5.37 -13.04 14.09
N LEU A 346 -4.61 -12.74 13.04
CA LEU A 346 -4.91 -13.23 11.69
C LEU A 346 -4.76 -14.76 11.58
N VAL A 347 -3.78 -15.32 12.27
CA VAL A 347 -3.52 -16.77 12.31
C VAL A 347 -4.64 -17.50 13.06
N VAL A 348 -5.16 -16.95 14.16
CA VAL A 348 -6.27 -17.58 14.92
C VAL A 348 -7.49 -17.85 14.03
N ASN A 349 -7.76 -16.96 13.08
CA ASN A 349 -8.94 -17.05 12.20
C ASN A 349 -8.62 -17.63 10.81
N ALA A 350 -7.38 -18.11 10.59
CA ALA A 350 -6.94 -18.60 9.29
C ALA A 350 -7.56 -19.99 8.98
N PRO A 351 -8.27 -20.16 7.86
CA PRO A 351 -8.87 -21.43 7.50
C PRO A 351 -7.85 -22.47 7.00
N VAL A 352 -6.66 -22.04 6.58
CA VAL A 352 -5.63 -22.88 5.97
C VAL A 352 -4.24 -22.44 6.42
N PHE A 353 -3.38 -23.41 6.72
CA PHE A 353 -1.97 -23.19 7.03
C PHE A 353 -1.07 -23.89 6.02
N HIS A 354 -0.05 -23.19 5.55
CA HIS A 354 1.03 -23.75 4.73
C HIS A 354 2.33 -23.67 5.50
N ARG A 355 3.00 -24.82 5.69
CA ARG A 355 4.35 -24.83 6.27
C ARG A 355 5.34 -24.46 5.19
N VAL A 356 6.07 -23.38 5.43
CA VAL A 356 7.12 -22.91 4.55
C VAL A 356 8.44 -22.94 5.32
N LEU A 357 9.46 -23.59 4.75
CA LEU A 357 10.79 -23.65 5.32
C LEU A 357 11.71 -22.72 4.54
N THR A 358 12.24 -21.73 5.23
CA THR A 358 13.25 -20.81 4.71
C THR A 358 14.62 -21.19 5.28
N ASP A 359 15.66 -20.88 4.52
CA ASP A 359 17.03 -20.85 4.99
C ASP A 359 17.16 -19.78 6.09
N PRO A 360 17.82 -20.10 7.21
CA PRO A 360 17.87 -19.21 8.37
C PRO A 360 18.86 -18.04 8.22
N VAL A 361 19.74 -18.05 7.21
CA VAL A 361 20.78 -17.04 7.00
C VAL A 361 20.29 -15.99 6.00
N ASP A 362 19.64 -16.43 4.93
CA ASP A 362 19.33 -15.56 3.81
C ASP A 362 17.82 -15.42 3.53
N GLY A 363 16.98 -16.14 4.29
CA GLY A 363 15.53 -16.13 4.17
C GLY A 363 15.02 -16.80 2.88
N SER A 364 15.90 -17.41 2.08
CA SER A 364 15.53 -18.05 0.83
C SER A 364 14.70 -19.30 1.10
N PHE A 365 13.69 -19.56 0.27
CA PHE A 365 12.87 -20.74 0.45
C PHE A 365 13.65 -21.99 0.07
N LEU A 366 13.66 -23.00 0.94
CA LEU A 366 14.32 -24.26 0.62
C LEU A 366 13.49 -25.01 -0.41
N PRO A 367 14.00 -25.23 -1.65
CA PRO A 367 13.22 -25.83 -2.70
C PRO A 367 12.84 -27.27 -2.32
N ARG A 368 11.55 -27.54 -2.27
CA ARG A 368 11.05 -28.90 -2.17
C ARG A 368 11.21 -29.53 -3.55
N ALA A 369 12.04 -30.56 -3.69
CA ALA A 369 12.19 -31.27 -4.96
C ALA A 369 10.84 -31.84 -5.41
N ALA A 370 10.21 -31.21 -6.41
CA ALA A 370 9.00 -31.70 -7.03
C ALA A 370 9.37 -32.85 -7.98
N LYS A 371 9.04 -34.09 -7.60
CA LYS A 371 9.25 -35.28 -8.43
C LYS A 371 8.12 -35.51 -9.46
N THR A 372 7.17 -34.58 -9.55
CA THR A 372 5.94 -34.68 -10.35
C THR A 372 5.50 -33.30 -10.82
N TYR A 373 4.95 -33.23 -12.05
CA TYR A 373 4.53 -31.99 -12.71
C TYR A 373 3.26 -31.34 -12.13
N GLN A 374 2.53 -32.01 -11.22
CA GLN A 374 1.41 -31.35 -10.55
C GLN A 374 1.94 -30.28 -9.59
N VAL A 375 1.89 -29.02 -10.04
CA VAL A 375 2.10 -27.85 -9.20
C VAL A 375 1.00 -27.85 -8.14
N SER A 376 1.34 -28.34 -6.94
CA SER A 376 0.41 -28.37 -5.82
C SER A 376 -0.01 -26.95 -5.44
N ARG A 377 -1.21 -26.81 -4.85
CA ARG A 377 -1.68 -25.50 -4.34
C ARG A 377 -0.65 -24.85 -3.41
N SER A 378 0.04 -25.63 -2.58
CA SER A 378 1.10 -25.14 -1.69
C SER A 378 2.32 -24.60 -2.43
N MET A 379 2.66 -25.12 -3.60
CA MET A 379 3.74 -24.57 -4.44
C MET A 379 3.33 -23.24 -5.08
N GLN A 380 2.08 -23.11 -5.50
CA GLN A 380 1.57 -21.83 -6.00
C GLN A 380 1.53 -20.77 -4.90
N GLU A 381 1.13 -21.13 -3.67
CA GLU A 381 1.16 -20.18 -2.55
C GLU A 381 2.59 -19.77 -2.20
N LEU A 382 3.54 -20.72 -2.24
CA LEU A 382 4.95 -20.41 -2.07
C LEU A 382 5.45 -19.41 -3.14
N LEU A 383 5.09 -19.63 -4.41
CA LEU A 383 5.45 -18.71 -5.49
C LEU A 383 4.92 -17.30 -5.27
N ARG A 384 3.65 -17.16 -4.87
CA ARG A 384 3.04 -15.84 -4.55
C ARG A 384 3.70 -15.15 -3.36
N GLN A 385 4.36 -15.90 -2.49
CA GLN A 385 5.11 -15.36 -1.36
C GLN A 385 6.54 -14.95 -1.78
N ILE A 386 7.14 -15.67 -2.75
CA ILE A 386 8.46 -15.35 -3.32
C ILE A 386 8.39 -14.08 -4.15
N ASP A 387 7.45 -14.05 -5.10
CA ASP A 387 7.26 -12.97 -6.06
C ASP A 387 5.87 -12.35 -5.85
N PRO A 388 5.70 -11.55 -4.78
CA PRO A 388 4.41 -11.00 -4.41
C PRO A 388 3.92 -9.88 -5.32
N ILE A 389 4.80 -9.35 -6.17
CA ILE A 389 4.51 -8.28 -7.12
C ILE A 389 4.57 -8.87 -8.52
N CYS A 390 3.66 -8.43 -9.38
CA CYS A 390 3.63 -8.81 -10.79
C CYS A 390 5.00 -8.64 -11.44
N ALA A 391 5.47 -9.68 -12.15
CA ALA A 391 6.77 -9.68 -12.82
C ALA A 391 6.87 -8.71 -14.01
N VAL A 392 5.75 -8.11 -14.45
CA VAL A 392 5.75 -7.10 -15.51
C VAL A 392 6.54 -5.86 -15.05
N PRO A 393 7.56 -5.41 -15.81
CA PRO A 393 8.37 -4.26 -15.41
C PRO A 393 7.53 -3.01 -15.11
N GLY A 394 7.69 -2.48 -13.89
CA GLY A 394 6.98 -1.26 -13.44
C GLY A 394 5.56 -1.49 -12.92
N CYS A 395 5.06 -2.73 -12.93
CA CYS A 395 3.79 -3.07 -12.29
C CYS A 395 3.98 -3.18 -10.78
N SER A 396 3.13 -2.52 -9.99
CA SER A 396 3.11 -2.61 -8.52
C SER A 396 1.96 -3.46 -7.99
N THR A 397 1.25 -4.17 -8.89
CA THR A 397 0.11 -5.01 -8.53
C THR A 397 0.54 -6.24 -7.76
N ILE A 398 -0.13 -6.50 -6.64
CA ILE A 398 0.10 -7.68 -5.79
C ILE A 398 -0.50 -8.91 -6.48
N VAL A 399 0.26 -10.00 -6.60
CA VAL A 399 -0.19 -11.21 -7.34
C VAL A 399 -1.29 -11.98 -6.61
N THR A 400 -1.42 -11.84 -5.28
CA THR A 400 -2.46 -12.52 -4.50
C THR A 400 -3.86 -12.07 -4.90
N THR A 401 -4.02 -10.81 -5.32
CA THR A 401 -5.31 -10.17 -5.60
C THR A 401 -5.75 -10.31 -7.06
N SER A 402 -4.81 -10.34 -8.01
CA SER A 402 -5.13 -10.36 -9.45
C SER A 402 -4.06 -10.99 -10.34
N GLY A 403 -3.15 -11.79 -9.78
CA GLY A 403 -2.08 -12.46 -10.52
C GLY A 403 -2.38 -13.91 -10.93
N GLU A 404 -1.87 -14.29 -12.11
CA GLU A 404 -1.80 -15.67 -12.57
C GLU A 404 -0.37 -16.20 -12.39
N SER A 405 -0.23 -17.50 -12.12
CA SER A 405 1.09 -18.14 -11.97
C SER A 405 1.45 -18.85 -13.27
N ASP A 406 2.57 -18.47 -13.86
CA ASP A 406 3.08 -19.05 -15.11
C ASP A 406 4.53 -19.51 -14.95
N HIS A 407 4.99 -20.37 -15.85
CA HIS A 407 6.38 -20.79 -15.90
C HIS A 407 7.22 -19.80 -16.70
N ILE A 408 8.41 -19.46 -16.21
CA ILE A 408 9.40 -18.64 -16.94
C ILE A 408 10.06 -19.47 -18.04
N GLU A 409 10.40 -20.72 -17.74
CA GLU A 409 10.83 -21.72 -18.72
C GLU A 409 9.69 -22.73 -18.89
N GLU A 410 9.22 -22.93 -20.12
CA GLU A 410 8.15 -23.90 -20.40
C GLU A 410 8.52 -25.29 -19.89
N PHE A 411 7.56 -25.97 -19.26
CA PHE A 411 7.77 -27.33 -18.79
C PHE A 411 7.75 -28.30 -19.97
N ASP A 412 8.93 -28.76 -20.39
CA ASP A 412 9.06 -29.86 -21.34
C ASP A 412 8.72 -31.20 -20.66
N HIS A 413 7.83 -31.95 -21.32
CA HIS A 413 7.16 -33.15 -20.83
C HIS A 413 7.97 -34.44 -21.05
#